data_AF-A0A954RY68-F1
#
_entry.id   AF-A0A954RY68-F1
#
_cell.length_a   1.000
_cell.length_b   1.000
_cell.length_c   1.000
_cell.angle_alpha   90.00
_cell.angle_beta   90.00
_cell.angle_gamma   90.00
#
_symmetry.space_group_name_H-M   'P 1'
#
loop_
_entity.id
_entity.type
_entity.pdbx_description
1 polymer ?
#
loop_
_entity_poly.entity_id
_entity_poly.type
_entity_poly.pdbx_seq_one_letter_code
_entity_poly.pdbx_strand_id
1 'polypeptide(L)'
;MTTTTRPVSELTAAIVNPLMMATNDVFSMMLGCKPSRDGLSLKTDQTPTHELSAVIGVTGKAVGTIVFSVDRGTAFAIVDRMLGIEVTEINAEVRDAVGEVTNMIAGAAKA
;
A
#
# COMPACT_ATOMS: atom_id res chain seq x y z
N MET A 1 -8.81 28.21 23.04
CA MET A 1 -7.85 27.29 22.38
C MET A 1 -8.19 27.30 20.89
N THR A 2 -7.45 28.07 20.11
CA THR A 2 -7.64 28.18 18.65
C THR A 2 -7.06 26.94 18.00
N THR A 3 -7.93 25.99 17.62
CA THR A 3 -7.55 24.86 16.77
C THR A 3 -7.25 25.42 15.39
N THR A 4 -5.97 25.73 15.12
CA THR A 4 -5.50 26.10 13.79
C THR A 4 -5.61 24.85 12.91
N THR A 5 -6.74 24.70 12.21
CA THR A 5 -6.93 23.69 11.20
C THR A 5 -5.89 23.94 10.10
N ARG A 6 -4.93 23.02 9.98
CA ARG A 6 -3.91 23.07 8.92
C ARG A 6 -4.66 22.96 7.58
N PRO A 7 -4.42 23.85 6.60
CA PRO A 7 -5.12 23.80 5.33
C PRO A 7 -4.88 22.44 4.68
N VAL A 8 -5.98 21.75 4.34
CA VAL A 8 -5.92 20.47 3.65
C VAL A 8 -5.34 20.72 2.26
N SER A 9 -4.23 20.06 1.94
CA SER A 9 -3.72 20.05 0.56
C SER A 9 -4.70 19.24 -0.30
N GLU A 10 -5.45 19.93 -1.16
CA GLU A 10 -6.43 19.31 -2.06
C GLU A 10 -5.79 18.22 -2.93
N LEU A 11 -4.59 18.48 -3.44
CA LEU A 11 -3.83 17.50 -4.23
C LEU A 11 -3.45 16.26 -3.40
N THR A 12 -3.02 16.46 -2.15
CA THR A 12 -2.66 15.32 -1.28
C THR A 12 -3.89 14.48 -0.95
N ALA A 13 -5.02 15.11 -0.62
CA ALA A 13 -6.27 14.39 -0.36
C ALA A 13 -6.77 13.63 -1.61
N ALA A 14 -6.68 14.26 -2.79
CA ALA A 14 -7.07 13.66 -4.06
C ALA A 14 -6.21 12.46 -4.48
N ILE A 15 -5.00 12.30 -3.92
CA ILE A 15 -4.13 11.15 -4.18
C ILE A 15 -4.26 10.09 -3.07
N VAL A 16 -4.22 10.53 -1.80
CA VAL A 16 -4.18 9.62 -0.65
C VAL A 16 -5.52 8.90 -0.44
N ASN A 17 -6.66 9.59 -0.63
CA ASN A 17 -7.97 8.96 -0.40
C ASN A 17 -8.26 7.81 -1.39
N PRO A 18 -8.09 7.99 -2.72
CA PRO A 18 -8.23 6.87 -3.67
C PRO A 18 -7.29 5.71 -3.37
N LEU A 19 -6.04 5.97 -2.97
CA LEU A 19 -5.10 4.90 -2.59
C LEU A 19 -5.59 4.08 -1.40
N MET A 20 -6.15 4.73 -0.37
CA MET A 20 -6.70 4.02 0.79
C MET A 20 -7.94 3.18 0.43
N MET A 21 -8.83 3.72 -0.42
CA MET A 21 -10.00 2.97 -0.89
C MET A 21 -9.59 1.76 -1.75
N ALA A 22 -8.70 1.98 -2.72
CA ALA A 22 -8.15 0.92 -3.56
C ALA A 22 -7.46 -0.18 -2.74
N THR A 23 -6.72 0.19 -1.69
CA THR A 23 -6.10 -0.79 -0.79
C THR A 23 -7.15 -1.66 -0.10
N ASN A 24 -8.22 -1.06 0.42
CA ASN A 24 -9.32 -1.80 1.03
C ASN A 24 -10.02 -2.74 0.05
N ASP A 25 -10.29 -2.26 -1.17
CA ASP A 25 -11.00 -3.04 -2.18
C ASP A 25 -10.16 -4.22 -2.66
N VAL A 26 -8.87 -3.99 -2.97
CA VAL A 26 -7.95 -5.06 -3.39
C VAL A 26 -7.77 -6.10 -2.29
N PHE A 27 -7.55 -5.69 -1.05
CA PHE A 27 -7.45 -6.65 0.06
C PHE A 27 -8.75 -7.43 0.25
N SER A 28 -9.91 -6.77 0.15
CA SER A 28 -11.19 -7.42 0.33
C SER A 28 -11.48 -8.43 -0.80
N MET A 29 -11.16 -8.09 -2.04
CA MET A 29 -11.44 -8.93 -3.21
C MET A 29 -10.41 -10.06 -3.38
N MET A 30 -9.12 -9.76 -3.21
CA MET A 30 -8.04 -10.69 -3.52
C MET A 30 -7.59 -11.50 -2.31
N LEU A 31 -7.70 -10.95 -1.10
CA LEU A 31 -7.17 -11.55 0.13
C LEU A 31 -8.27 -11.94 1.12
N GLY A 32 -9.54 -11.62 0.82
CA GLY A 32 -10.68 -11.94 1.69
C GLY A 32 -10.58 -11.30 3.07
N CYS A 33 -9.82 -10.21 3.22
CA CYS A 33 -9.65 -9.49 4.47
C CYS A 33 -9.73 -7.98 4.25
N LYS A 34 -9.99 -7.21 5.32
CA LYS A 34 -10.03 -5.75 5.25
C LYS A 34 -8.98 -5.16 6.18
N PRO A 35 -8.02 -4.37 5.66
CA PRO A 35 -7.06 -3.70 6.50
C PRO A 35 -7.77 -2.65 7.35
N SER A 36 -7.36 -2.52 8.61
CA SER A 36 -7.79 -1.43 9.48
C SER A 36 -6.75 -0.34 9.45
N ARG A 37 -7.18 0.91 9.25
CA ARG A 37 -6.30 2.08 9.33
C ARG A 37 -6.12 2.48 10.78
N ASP A 38 -4.87 2.53 11.23
CA ASP A 38 -4.53 3.07 12.55
C ASP A 38 -4.42 4.60 12.52
N GLY A 39 -3.51 5.13 11.70
CA GLY A 39 -3.26 6.58 11.61
C GLY A 39 -2.85 7.05 10.22
N LEU A 40 -2.57 8.34 10.10
CA LEU A 40 -1.90 8.93 8.93
C LEU A 40 -0.88 9.94 9.43
N SER A 41 0.36 9.78 9.00
CA SER A 41 1.48 10.62 9.38
C SER A 41 2.31 10.97 8.16
N LEU A 42 2.99 12.13 8.23
CA LEU A 42 4.01 12.47 7.25
C LEU A 42 5.29 11.75 7.64
N LYS A 43 5.80 10.89 6.75
CA LYS A 43 7.09 10.26 6.95
C LYS A 43 8.21 11.27 6.70
N THR A 44 9.07 11.48 7.69
CA THR A 44 10.14 12.51 7.65
C THR A 44 11.51 11.95 7.31
N ASP A 45 11.71 10.64 7.45
CA ASP A 45 12.95 9.95 7.09
C ASP A 45 12.72 8.94 5.95
N GLN A 46 13.82 8.47 5.36
CA GLN A 46 13.81 7.55 4.22
C GLN A 46 14.05 6.09 4.63
N THR A 47 13.96 5.77 5.92
CA THR A 47 14.26 4.43 6.43
C THR A 47 13.16 3.47 6.03
N PRO A 48 13.44 2.31 5.42
CA PRO A 48 12.42 1.29 5.15
C PRO A 48 11.70 0.91 6.44
N THR A 49 10.36 0.85 6.39
CA THR A 49 9.55 0.55 7.58
C THR A 49 9.53 -0.94 7.88
N HIS A 50 9.58 -1.78 6.84
CA HIS A 50 9.53 -3.23 6.94
C HIS A 50 10.52 -3.90 5.97
N GLU A 51 10.65 -5.23 6.10
CA GLU A 51 11.63 -6.03 5.37
C GLU A 51 11.36 -6.11 3.86
N LEU A 52 10.10 -5.98 3.44
CA LEU A 52 9.71 -6.01 2.03
C LEU A 52 8.97 -4.74 1.65
N SER A 53 9.39 -4.14 0.53
CA SER A 53 8.72 -2.97 -0.04
C SER A 53 8.60 -3.11 -1.55
N ALA A 54 7.39 -2.89 -2.06
CA ALA A 54 7.12 -2.72 -3.48
C ALA A 54 6.96 -1.23 -3.79
N VAL A 55 7.52 -0.82 -4.93
CA VAL A 55 7.70 0.60 -5.27
C VAL A 55 7.18 0.83 -6.68
N ILE A 56 6.19 1.72 -6.81
CA ILE A 56 5.59 2.10 -8.09
C ILE A 56 5.80 3.59 -8.34
N GLY A 57 6.47 3.91 -9.44
CA GLY A 57 6.58 5.28 -9.93
C GLY A 57 5.25 5.75 -10.53
N VAL A 58 4.83 6.95 -10.18
CA VAL A 58 3.63 7.59 -10.73
C VAL A 58 3.98 8.91 -11.41
N THR A 59 3.34 9.16 -12.54
CA THR A 59 3.49 10.39 -13.34
C THR A 59 2.11 10.89 -13.78
N GLY A 60 2.00 12.18 -14.09
CA GLY A 60 0.74 12.83 -14.48
C GLY A 60 0.54 14.15 -13.74
N LYS A 61 -0.63 14.33 -13.11
CA LYS A 61 -0.96 15.52 -12.31
C LYS A 61 -0.02 15.71 -11.10
N ALA A 62 0.57 14.62 -10.62
CA ALA A 62 1.66 14.61 -9.67
C ALA A 62 2.74 13.63 -10.15
N VAL A 63 3.98 13.89 -9.76
CA VAL A 63 5.12 13.00 -10.00
C VAL A 63 5.63 12.54 -8.64
N GLY A 64 5.81 11.24 -8.48
CA GLY A 64 6.27 10.67 -7.23
C GLY A 64 6.24 9.16 -7.25
N THR A 65 6.17 8.58 -6.06
CA THR A 65 6.28 7.14 -5.86
C THR A 65 5.27 6.69 -4.82
N ILE A 66 4.59 5.59 -5.10
CA ILE A 66 3.79 4.83 -4.15
C ILE A 66 4.69 3.72 -3.60
N VAL A 67 4.79 3.63 -2.28
CA VAL A 67 5.56 2.59 -1.59
C VAL A 67 4.61 1.77 -0.74
N PHE A 68 4.50 0.49 -1.05
CA PHE A 68 3.76 -0.49 -0.25
C PHE A 68 4.77 -1.34 0.52
N SER A 69 4.79 -1.20 1.85
CA SER A 69 5.78 -1.81 2.72
C SER A 69 5.09 -2.68 3.76
N VAL A 70 5.47 -3.95 3.83
CA VAL A 70 4.83 -4.95 4.69
C VAL A 70 5.89 -5.80 5.40
N ASP A 71 5.55 -6.25 6.60
CA ASP A 71 6.37 -7.21 7.33
C ASP A 71 6.34 -8.59 6.65
N ARG A 72 7.24 -9.47 7.10
CA ARG A 72 7.33 -10.83 6.58
C ARG A 72 6.04 -11.62 6.73
N GLY A 73 5.38 -11.51 7.88
CA GLY A 73 4.15 -12.27 8.16
C GLY A 73 3.02 -11.91 7.21
N THR A 74 2.85 -10.61 6.95
CA THR A 74 1.87 -10.07 6.01
C THR A 74 2.22 -10.48 4.58
N ALA A 75 3.49 -10.40 4.18
CA ALA A 75 3.93 -10.83 2.86
C ALA A 75 3.62 -12.31 2.59
N PHE A 76 3.87 -13.18 3.57
CA PHE A 76 3.59 -14.61 3.45
C PHE A 76 2.08 -14.88 3.43
N ALA A 77 1.31 -14.16 4.26
CA ALA A 77 -0.15 -14.26 4.27
C ALA A 77 -0.78 -13.79 2.96
N ILE A 78 -0.16 -12.85 2.24
CA ILE A 78 -0.58 -12.43 0.89
C ILE A 78 -0.39 -13.60 -0.08
N VAL A 79 0.79 -14.22 -0.08
CA VAL A 79 1.10 -15.37 -0.96
C VAL A 79 0.15 -16.53 -0.71
N ASP A 80 -0.05 -16.91 0.55
CA ASP A 80 -0.95 -18.00 0.94
C ASP A 80 -2.39 -17.74 0.44
N ARG A 81 -2.89 -16.51 0.62
CA ARG A 81 -4.24 -16.15 0.17
C ARG A 81 -4.40 -16.06 -1.35
N MET A 82 -3.37 -15.63 -2.07
CA MET A 82 -3.44 -15.49 -3.53
C MET A 82 -3.21 -16.81 -4.26
N LEU A 83 -2.27 -17.62 -3.77
CA LEU A 83 -1.75 -18.79 -4.48
C LEU A 83 -2.04 -20.11 -3.76
N GLY A 84 -2.44 -20.09 -2.49
CA GLY A 84 -2.67 -21.29 -1.68
C GLY A 84 -1.39 -22.04 -1.31
N ILE A 85 -0.26 -21.33 -1.23
CA ILE A 85 1.05 -21.91 -0.92
C ILE A 85 1.64 -21.34 0.36
N GLU A 86 2.26 -22.19 1.16
CA GLU A 86 3.01 -21.79 2.35
C GLU A 86 4.47 -21.51 1.98
N VAL A 87 5.00 -20.41 2.47
CA VAL A 87 6.39 -19.98 2.26
C VAL A 87 7.05 -19.64 3.60
N THR A 88 8.34 -19.94 3.72
CA THR A 88 9.11 -19.72 4.95
C THR A 88 10.18 -18.64 4.81
N GLU A 89 10.44 -18.19 3.58
CA GLU A 89 11.42 -17.16 3.25
C GLU A 89 10.92 -16.23 2.14
N ILE A 90 11.52 -15.04 2.04
CA ILE A 90 11.22 -14.09 0.96
C ILE A 90 11.88 -14.58 -0.33
N ASN A 91 11.10 -15.26 -1.15
CA ASN A 91 11.52 -15.82 -2.44
C ASN A 91 10.86 -15.05 -3.62
N ALA A 92 10.93 -15.61 -4.83
CA ALA A 92 10.34 -15.02 -6.03
C ALA A 92 8.81 -14.89 -5.91
N GLU A 93 8.12 -15.95 -5.47
CA GLU A 93 6.66 -15.96 -5.30
C GLU A 93 6.18 -14.85 -4.35
N VAL A 94 6.92 -14.62 -3.26
CA VAL A 94 6.62 -13.52 -2.33
C VAL A 94 6.75 -12.16 -2.99
N ARG A 95 7.81 -11.95 -3.77
CA ARG A 95 8.05 -10.67 -4.46
C ARG A 95 6.99 -10.43 -5.53
N ASP A 96 6.62 -11.47 -6.26
CA ASP A 96 5.64 -11.38 -7.34
C ASP A 96 4.24 -11.14 -6.78
N ALA A 97 3.80 -11.87 -5.76
CA ALA A 97 2.50 -11.66 -5.14
C ALA A 97 2.35 -10.25 -4.53
N VAL A 98 3.36 -9.78 -3.79
CA VAL A 98 3.35 -8.43 -3.21
C VAL A 98 3.43 -7.36 -4.30
N GLY A 99 4.22 -7.59 -5.35
CA GLY A 99 4.28 -6.73 -6.53
C GLY A 99 2.93 -6.61 -7.23
N GLU A 100 2.22 -7.73 -7.42
CA GLU A 100 0.92 -7.79 -8.07
C GLU A 100 -0.16 -7.08 -7.25
N VAL A 101 -0.20 -7.31 -5.93
CA VAL A 101 -1.08 -6.55 -5.02
C VAL A 101 -0.82 -5.05 -5.14
N THR A 102 0.45 -4.65 -5.17
CA THR A 102 0.82 -3.23 -5.29
C THR A 102 0.37 -2.65 -6.64
N ASN A 103 0.54 -3.40 -7.73
CA ASN A 103 0.07 -3.02 -9.06
C ASN A 103 -1.45 -2.86 -9.10
N MET A 104 -2.20 -3.80 -8.53
CA MET A 104 -3.65 -3.72 -8.45
C MET A 104 -4.12 -2.48 -7.67
N ILE A 105 -3.48 -2.17 -6.53
CA ILE A 105 -3.80 -0.98 -5.73
C ILE A 105 -3.52 0.29 -6.54
N ALA A 106 -2.34 0.41 -7.16
CA ALA A 106 -2.00 1.58 -7.94
C ALA A 106 -2.89 1.76 -9.17
N GLY A 107 -3.27 0.65 -9.83
CA GLY A 107 -4.19 0.64 -10.95
C GLY A 107 -5.60 1.11 -10.55
N ALA A 108 -6.14 0.57 -9.46
CA ALA A 108 -7.46 0.95 -8.95
C ALA A 108 -7.51 2.39 -8.43
N ALA A 109 -6.42 2.90 -7.84
CA ALA A 109 -6.34 4.28 -7.36
C ALA A 109 -6.25 5.33 -8.48
N LYS A 110 -5.97 4.92 -9.73
CA LYS A 110 -5.88 5.81 -10.90
C LYS A 110 -7.25 6.14 -11.51
N ALA A 111 -8.30 5.37 -11.17
CA ALA A 111 -9.63 5.43 -11.77
C ALA A 111 -10.47 6.61 -11.28
#